data_AF-A0A7W0FI61-F1
#
_entry.id   AF-A0A7W0FI61-F1
#
_cell.length_a   1.000
_cell.length_b   1.000
_cell.length_c   1.000
_cell.angle_alpha   90.00
_cell.angle_beta   90.00
_cell.angle_gamma   90.00
#
_symmetry.space_group_name_H-M   'P 1'
#
loop_
_entity.id
_entity.type
_entity.pdbx_description
1 polymer ?
#
loop_
_entity_poly.entity_id
_entity_poly.type
_entity_poly.pdbx_seq_one_letter_code
_entity_poly.pdbx_strand_id
1 'polypeptide(L)'
;MCLVDNAKWLEISLTVDGELAEAVAEILDRYSANGVVVEQNVKYNDAEDLGTPYGPMKVYGYLAIDDQLEEKRAKLEQALFYLNAIRPLPRPVIKEIADQNWMAAWKKHYNPIVIGKKLIILPAWIEQTDFSRLAV
;
A
#
# COMPACT_ATOMS: atom_id res chain seq x y z
N MET A 1 23.18 -5.55 -9.89
CA MET A 1 22.15 -4.56 -9.48
C MET A 1 22.43 -4.30 -8.00
N CYS A 2 22.77 -3.06 -7.63
CA CYS A 2 23.13 -2.72 -6.25
C CYS A 2 21.84 -2.56 -5.44
N LEU A 3 21.60 -3.45 -4.49
CA LEU A 3 20.57 -3.28 -3.47
C LEU A 3 20.90 -2.02 -2.65
N VAL A 4 19.90 -1.23 -2.30
CA VAL A 4 20.07 -0.21 -1.27
C VAL A 4 20.36 -0.94 0.05
N ASP A 5 21.45 -0.59 0.75
CA ASP A 5 21.99 -1.30 1.93
C ASP A 5 21.02 -1.54 3.11
N ASN A 6 19.77 -1.05 3.05
CA ASN A 6 18.71 -1.21 4.05
C ASN A 6 17.33 -1.62 3.48
N ALA A 7 17.23 -1.96 2.19
CA ALA A 7 15.99 -2.43 1.59
C ALA A 7 15.62 -3.82 2.16
N LYS A 8 14.41 -3.96 2.72
CA LYS A 8 13.89 -5.26 3.20
C LYS A 8 12.78 -5.83 2.33
N TRP A 9 12.14 -5.00 1.53
CA TRP A 9 11.03 -5.42 0.70
C TRP A 9 11.24 -4.99 -0.73
N LEU A 10 10.86 -5.85 -1.66
CA LEU A 10 10.71 -5.54 -3.07
C LEU A 10 9.22 -5.43 -3.37
N GLU A 11 8.75 -4.19 -3.58
CA GLU A 11 7.39 -3.91 -4.04
C GLU A 11 7.32 -4.16 -5.55
N ILE A 12 6.31 -4.92 -5.97
CA ILE A 12 5.97 -5.14 -7.37
C ILE A 12 4.54 -4.65 -7.56
N SER A 13 4.31 -3.81 -8.57
CA SER A 13 2.97 -3.29 -8.83
C SER A 13 2.61 -3.22 -10.32
N LEU A 14 1.31 -3.37 -10.59
CA LEU A 14 0.73 -3.24 -11.93
C LEU A 14 -0.53 -2.37 -11.85
N THR A 15 -0.76 -1.54 -12.87
CA THR A 15 -2.00 -0.76 -13.03
C THR A 15 -2.82 -1.35 -14.16
N VAL A 16 -3.95 -1.98 -13.83
CA VAL A 16 -4.79 -2.75 -14.75
C VAL A 16 -6.25 -2.33 -14.65
N ASP A 17 -7.09 -2.79 -15.55
CA ASP A 17 -8.55 -2.65 -15.38
C ASP A 17 -9.09 -3.58 -14.28
N GLY A 18 -10.34 -3.36 -13.87
CA GLY A 18 -10.93 -4.12 -12.77
C GLY A 18 -11.18 -5.60 -13.06
N GLU A 19 -11.23 -6.00 -14.33
CA GLU A 19 -11.40 -7.42 -14.70
C GLU A 19 -10.08 -8.19 -14.51
N LEU A 20 -8.95 -7.55 -14.82
CA LEU A 20 -7.62 -8.10 -14.62
C LEU A 20 -7.11 -8.01 -13.18
N ALA A 21 -7.65 -7.09 -12.38
CA ALA A 21 -7.15 -6.80 -11.03
C ALA A 21 -7.09 -8.06 -10.15
N GLU A 22 -8.14 -8.88 -10.15
CA GLU A 22 -8.22 -10.10 -9.33
C GLU A 22 -7.18 -11.15 -9.77
N ALA A 23 -7.02 -11.36 -11.08
CA ALA A 23 -6.04 -12.32 -11.61
C ALA A 23 -4.61 -11.89 -11.30
N VAL A 24 -4.32 -10.58 -11.39
CA VAL A 24 -3.01 -10.04 -11.00
C VAL A 24 -2.82 -10.16 -9.49
N ALA A 25 -3.85 -9.89 -8.68
CA ALA A 25 -3.81 -10.03 -7.23
C ALA A 25 -3.49 -11.47 -6.82
N GLU A 26 -4.14 -12.48 -7.40
CA GLU A 26 -3.85 -13.89 -7.14
C GLU A 26 -2.39 -14.25 -7.47
N ILE A 27 -1.88 -13.78 -8.62
CA ILE A 27 -0.48 -14.04 -9.00
C ILE A 27 0.48 -13.44 -7.99
N LEU A 28 0.27 -12.17 -7.61
CA LEU A 28 1.15 -11.49 -6.66
C LEU A 28 1.04 -12.11 -5.26
N ASP A 29 -0.15 -12.53 -4.83
CA ASP A 29 -0.40 -13.10 -3.51
C ASP A 29 0.39 -14.39 -3.27
N ARG A 30 0.48 -15.27 -4.28
CA ARG A 30 1.24 -16.54 -4.20
C ARG A 30 2.71 -16.39 -3.82
N TYR A 31 3.31 -15.23 -4.09
CA TYR A 31 4.73 -14.98 -3.87
C TYR A 31 5.00 -13.84 -2.88
N SER A 32 3.95 -13.10 -2.48
CA SER A 32 4.06 -12.02 -1.51
C SER A 32 4.15 -12.56 -0.09
N ALA A 33 4.84 -11.83 0.79
CA ALA A 33 5.03 -12.29 2.17
C ALA A 33 3.80 -12.11 3.06
N ASN A 34 2.97 -11.09 2.81
CA ASN A 34 1.88 -10.68 3.70
C ASN A 34 0.60 -10.25 2.93
N GLY A 35 0.32 -10.90 1.82
CA GLY A 35 -0.83 -10.58 0.98
C GLY A 35 -0.57 -9.49 -0.06
N VAL A 36 -1.65 -8.98 -0.62
CA VAL A 36 -1.66 -7.99 -1.70
C VAL A 36 -2.52 -6.78 -1.34
N VAL A 37 -2.17 -5.63 -1.93
CA VAL A 37 -2.96 -4.41 -1.82
C VAL A 37 -3.57 -4.12 -3.18
N VAL A 38 -4.87 -3.81 -3.19
CA VAL A 38 -5.59 -3.37 -4.37
C VAL A 38 -6.12 -1.96 -4.10
N GLU A 39 -5.64 -0.99 -4.88
CA GLU A 39 -6.08 0.40 -4.83
C GLU A 39 -6.96 0.71 -6.04
N GLN A 40 -8.04 1.45 -5.81
CA GLN A 40 -8.88 2.00 -6.87
C GLN A 40 -9.21 3.46 -6.56
N ASN A 41 -9.28 4.29 -7.59
CA ASN A 41 -9.71 5.68 -7.41
C ASN A 41 -11.20 5.72 -7.07
N VAL A 42 -11.55 6.57 -6.11
CA VAL A 42 -12.94 6.80 -5.69
C VAL A 42 -13.27 8.27 -5.88
N LYS A 43 -14.41 8.55 -6.51
CA LYS A 43 -14.93 9.90 -6.68
C LYS A 43 -16.04 10.14 -5.65
N TYR A 44 -15.94 11.24 -4.93
CA TYR A 44 -16.95 11.71 -3.98
C TYR A 44 -17.64 12.95 -4.54
N ASN A 45 -18.97 13.02 -4.46
CA ASN A 45 -19.72 14.20 -4.85
C ASN A 45 -19.86 15.21 -3.70
N ASP A 46 -19.98 14.72 -2.46
CA ASP A 46 -20.00 15.52 -1.23
C ASP A 46 -19.42 14.71 -0.04
N ALA A 47 -19.52 15.27 1.17
CA ALA A 47 -18.94 14.67 2.39
C ALA A 47 -19.75 13.49 2.96
N GLU A 48 -20.99 13.29 2.52
CA GLU A 48 -21.86 12.19 2.96
C GLU A 48 -21.93 11.05 1.92
N ASP A 49 -21.45 11.29 0.71
CA ASP A 49 -21.34 10.30 -0.36
C ASP A 49 -20.39 9.14 0.02
N LEU A 50 -20.86 7.91 -0.18
CA LEU A 50 -20.06 6.70 0.02
C LEU A 50 -18.90 6.60 -1.00
N GLY A 51 -19.00 7.34 -2.09
CA GLY A 51 -18.01 7.40 -3.14
C GLY A 51 -18.23 6.34 -4.22
N THR A 52 -17.99 6.72 -5.47
CA THR A 52 -18.12 5.85 -6.63
C THR A 52 -16.73 5.46 -7.16
N PRO A 53 -16.37 4.16 -7.18
CA PRO A 53 -15.10 3.70 -7.75
C PRO A 53 -15.03 3.94 -9.25
N TYR A 54 -13.87 4.33 -9.77
CA TYR A 54 -13.67 4.57 -11.20
C TYR A 54 -12.22 4.35 -11.65
N GLY A 55 -12.05 4.17 -12.96
CA GLY A 55 -10.73 4.08 -13.58
C GLY A 55 -10.01 2.74 -13.29
N PRO A 56 -8.71 2.68 -13.62
CA PRO A 56 -7.91 1.48 -13.41
C PRO A 56 -7.65 1.23 -11.93
N MET A 57 -7.39 -0.03 -11.61
CA MET A 57 -6.97 -0.50 -10.30
C MET A 57 -5.46 -0.71 -10.29
N LYS A 58 -4.82 -0.43 -9.16
CA LYS A 58 -3.40 -0.70 -8.96
C LYS A 58 -3.23 -1.80 -7.92
N VAL A 59 -2.54 -2.86 -8.32
CA VAL A 59 -2.31 -4.04 -7.48
C VAL A 59 -0.85 -4.06 -7.08
N TYR A 60 -0.58 -4.32 -5.80
CA TYR A 60 0.75 -4.35 -5.21
C TYR A 60 0.98 -5.68 -4.49
N GLY A 61 2.19 -6.22 -4.65
CA GLY A 61 2.72 -7.35 -3.91
C GLY A 61 4.09 -7.02 -3.34
N TYR A 62 4.45 -7.65 -2.23
CA TYR A 62 5.68 -7.36 -1.48
C TYR A 62 6.46 -8.64 -1.23
N LEU A 63 7.63 -8.75 -1.86
CA LEU A 63 8.56 -9.86 -1.65
C LEU A 63 9.58 -9.45 -0.58
N ALA A 64 9.87 -10.35 0.36
CA ALA A 64 10.97 -10.15 1.29
C ALA A 64 12.30 -10.23 0.53
N ILE A 65 13.23 -9.32 0.83
CA ILE A 65 14.61 -9.40 0.34
C ILE A 65 15.34 -10.40 1.23
N ASP A 66 15.28 -11.67 0.83
CA ASP A 66 15.90 -12.83 1.47
C ASP A 66 16.57 -13.74 0.43
N ASP A 67 17.14 -14.86 0.85
CA ASP A 67 17.82 -15.83 -0.03
C ASP A 67 16.90 -16.45 -1.09
N GLN A 68 15.57 -16.34 -0.94
CA GLN A 68 14.58 -16.85 -1.89
C GLN A 68 14.05 -15.77 -2.85
N LEU A 69 14.48 -14.51 -2.73
CA LEU A 69 13.97 -13.39 -3.51
C LEU A 69 14.02 -13.66 -5.02
N GLU A 70 15.18 -14.04 -5.53
CA GLU A 70 15.38 -14.23 -6.97
C GLU A 70 14.54 -15.39 -7.52
N GLU A 71 14.38 -16.47 -6.74
CA GLU A 71 13.53 -17.59 -7.12
C GLU A 71 12.04 -17.19 -7.17
N LYS A 72 11.55 -16.51 -6.12
CA LYS A 72 10.16 -16.03 -6.05
C LYS A 72 9.88 -15.02 -7.17
N ARG A 73 10.81 -14.10 -7.41
CA ARG A 73 10.72 -13.11 -8.48
C ARG A 73 10.64 -13.76 -9.85
N ALA A 74 11.52 -14.72 -10.15
CA ALA A 74 11.50 -15.41 -11.45
C ALA A 74 10.18 -16.17 -11.68
N LYS A 75 9.65 -16.84 -10.66
CA LYS A 75 8.34 -17.54 -10.73
C LYS A 75 7.19 -16.56 -10.94
N LEU A 76 7.21 -15.42 -10.25
CA LEU A 76 6.23 -14.36 -10.41
C LEU A 76 6.27 -13.77 -11.83
N GLU A 77 7.46 -13.44 -12.35
CA GLU A 77 7.64 -12.92 -13.70
C GLU A 77 7.14 -13.94 -14.75
N GLN A 78 7.38 -15.24 -14.54
CA GLN A 78 6.87 -16.30 -15.39
C GLN A 78 5.34 -16.41 -15.35
N ALA A 79 4.73 -16.32 -14.18
CA ALA A 79 3.27 -16.34 -14.04
C ALA A 79 2.61 -15.14 -14.74
N LEU A 80 3.18 -13.94 -14.57
CA LEU A 80 2.73 -12.74 -15.28
C LEU A 80 2.94 -12.85 -16.80
N PHE A 81 4.02 -13.49 -17.26
CA PHE A 81 4.24 -13.77 -18.68
C PHE A 81 3.12 -14.64 -19.28
N TYR A 82 2.71 -15.70 -18.59
CA TYR A 82 1.61 -16.53 -19.06
C TYR A 82 0.27 -15.78 -19.07
N LEU A 83 -0.01 -14.97 -18.04
CA LEU A 83 -1.22 -14.14 -18.03
C LEU A 83 -1.21 -13.11 -19.17
N ASN A 84 -0.06 -12.49 -19.43
CA ASN A 84 0.12 -11.54 -20.53
C ASN A 84 -0.15 -12.16 -21.92
N ALA A 85 0.10 -13.46 -22.09
CA ALA A 85 -0.21 -14.18 -23.32
C ALA A 85 -1.72 -14.40 -23.52
N ILE A 86 -2.50 -14.45 -22.44
CA ILE A 86 -3.97 -14.56 -22.49
C ILE A 86 -4.60 -13.18 -22.71
N ARG A 87 -4.16 -12.19 -21.93
CA ARG A 87 -4.60 -10.80 -22.04
C ARG A 87 -3.42 -9.87 -21.81
N PRO A 88 -3.15 -8.90 -22.70
CA PRO A 88 -2.01 -8.00 -22.55
C PRO A 88 -1.97 -7.32 -21.18
N LEU A 89 -0.81 -7.36 -20.53
CA LEU A 89 -0.52 -6.72 -19.27
C LEU A 89 0.51 -5.59 -19.47
N PRO A 90 0.42 -4.52 -18.68
CA PRO A 90 1.51 -3.56 -18.58
C PRO A 90 2.75 -4.21 -17.96
N ARG A 91 3.91 -3.61 -18.19
CA ARG A 91 5.13 -4.03 -17.50
C ARG A 91 5.00 -3.75 -16.00
N PRO A 92 5.38 -4.69 -15.12
CA PRO A 92 5.40 -4.44 -13.69
C PRO A 92 6.39 -3.32 -13.33
N VAL A 93 5.99 -2.49 -12.37
CA VAL A 93 6.86 -1.51 -11.72
C VAL A 93 7.45 -2.15 -10.48
N ILE A 94 8.77 -2.05 -10.31
CA ILE A 94 9.50 -2.64 -9.20
C ILE A 94 10.15 -1.52 -8.39
N LYS A 95 10.02 -1.60 -7.06
CA LYS A 95 10.55 -0.59 -6.14
C LYS A 95 11.09 -1.26 -4.88
N GLU A 96 12.30 -0.89 -4.49
CA GLU A 96 12.88 -1.29 -3.21
C GLU A 96 12.32 -0.43 -2.07
N ILE A 97 11.91 -1.08 -0.98
CA ILE A 97 11.36 -0.44 0.21
C ILE A 97 12.22 -0.84 1.41
N ALA A 98 12.79 0.17 2.06
CA ALA A 98 13.48 0.01 3.33
C ALA A 98 12.51 -0.41 4.43
N ASP A 99 12.99 -1.17 5.41
CA ASP A 99 12.21 -1.49 6.61
C ASP A 99 12.04 -0.22 7.45
N GLN A 100 10.96 0.49 7.19
CA GLN A 100 10.56 1.60 8.03
C GLN A 100 9.66 1.05 9.11
N ASN A 101 9.85 1.50 10.35
CA ASN A 101 8.88 1.25 11.40
C ASN A 101 7.63 2.09 11.09
N TRP A 102 6.80 1.60 10.17
CA TRP A 102 5.60 2.29 9.71
C TRP A 102 4.70 2.66 10.88
N MET A 103 4.61 1.79 11.91
CA MET A 103 3.88 2.06 13.15
C MET A 103 4.38 3.28 13.95
N ALA A 104 5.63 3.69 13.76
CA ALA A 104 6.20 4.88 14.39
C ALA A 104 6.23 6.09 13.45
N ALA A 105 6.35 5.87 12.14
CA ALA A 105 6.47 6.93 11.15
C ALA A 105 5.20 7.81 11.09
N TRP A 106 4.01 7.19 11.10
CA TRP A 106 2.75 7.95 11.04
C TRP A 106 2.53 8.84 12.27
N LYS A 107 2.99 8.41 13.45
CA LYS A 107 2.84 9.17 14.71
C LYS A 107 3.51 10.54 14.64
N LYS A 108 4.61 10.67 13.87
CA LYS A 108 5.34 11.93 13.68
C LYS A 108 4.55 12.97 12.86
N HIS A 109 3.57 12.52 12.08
CA HIS A 109 2.78 13.36 11.19
C HIS A 109 1.33 13.54 11.66
N TYR A 110 0.95 12.95 12.80
CA TYR A 110 -0.38 13.14 13.37
C TYR A 110 -0.47 14.50 14.07
N ASN A 111 -1.49 15.29 13.72
CA ASN A 111 -1.81 16.55 14.38
C ASN A 111 -3.07 16.40 15.25
N PRO A 112 -3.06 16.83 16.53
CA PRO A 112 -4.24 16.82 17.39
C PRO A 112 -5.44 17.53 16.74
N ILE A 113 -6.62 16.92 16.87
CA ILE A 113 -7.83 17.43 16.21
C ILE A 113 -8.65 18.22 17.23
N VAL A 114 -8.77 19.51 16.99
CA VAL A 114 -9.58 20.41 17.81
C VAL A 114 -11.06 20.30 17.43
N ILE A 115 -11.90 20.01 18.42
CA ILE A 115 -13.36 19.94 18.24
C ILE A 115 -14.04 21.05 19.06
N GLY A 116 -14.55 22.06 18.35
CA GLY A 116 -15.17 23.23 18.97
C GLY A 116 -14.22 23.95 19.93
N LYS A 117 -14.76 24.43 21.06
CA LYS A 117 -14.02 25.25 22.05
C LYS A 117 -13.48 24.47 23.25
N LYS A 118 -14.02 23.27 23.52
CA LYS A 118 -13.78 22.56 24.79
C LYS A 118 -13.19 21.16 24.64
N LEU A 119 -13.05 20.64 23.43
CA LEU A 119 -12.62 19.26 23.20
C LEU A 119 -11.40 19.23 22.27
N ILE A 120 -10.51 18.29 22.52
CA ILE A 120 -9.38 17.95 21.64
C ILE A 120 -9.23 16.44 21.59
N ILE A 121 -9.16 15.87 20.38
CA ILE A 121 -8.78 14.47 20.16
C ILE A 121 -7.26 14.43 20.20
N LEU A 122 -6.72 13.85 21.28
CA LEU A 122 -5.30 13.90 21.58
C LEU A 122 -4.76 12.47 21.76
N PRO A 123 -3.89 12.00 20.85
CA PRO A 123 -3.30 10.68 21.01
C PRO A 123 -2.44 10.58 22.26
N ALA A 124 -2.42 9.40 22.88
CA ALA A 124 -1.70 9.16 24.15
C ALA A 124 -0.18 9.44 24.12
N TRP A 125 0.43 9.57 22.94
CA TRP A 125 1.86 9.89 22.77
C TRP A 125 2.14 11.38 22.54
N ILE A 126 1.13 12.25 22.57
CA ILE A 126 1.29 13.71 22.45
C ILE A 126 0.90 14.35 23.79
N GLU A 127 1.78 15.19 24.33
CA GLU A 127 1.48 15.92 25.57
C GLU A 127 0.42 16.99 25.34
N GLN A 128 -0.52 17.08 26.28
CA GLN A 128 -1.53 18.14 26.27
C GLN A 128 -0.88 19.47 26.67
N THR A 129 -0.96 20.46 25.78
CA THR A 129 -0.47 21.82 26.05
C THR A 129 -1.61 22.80 26.39
N ASP A 130 -2.81 22.59 25.85
CA ASP A 130 -3.99 23.40 26.12
C ASP A 130 -4.94 22.70 27.11
N PHE A 131 -4.78 23.01 28.40
CA PHE A 131 -5.61 22.47 29.48
C PHE A 131 -6.99 23.14 29.62
N SER A 132 -7.30 24.15 28.79
CA SER A 132 -8.66 24.70 28.74
C SER A 132 -9.65 23.76 28.03
N ARG A 133 -9.11 22.76 27.31
CA ARG A 133 -9.85 21.72 26.60
C ARG A 133 -9.74 20.39 27.33
N LEU A 134 -10.80 19.59 27.23
CA LEU A 134 -10.78 18.20 27.63
C LEU A 134 -10.13 17.37 26.53
N ALA A 135 -9.07 16.63 26.86
CA ALA A 135 -8.45 15.67 25.98
C ALA A 135 -9.20 14.33 26.02
N VAL A 136 -9.42 13.74 24.85
CA VAL A 136 -10.02 12.42 24.64
C VAL A 136 -9.17 11.61 23.68
#